data_AF-A0A7S2NA04-F1
#
_entry.id   AF-A0A7S2NA04-F1
#
_cell.length_a   1.000
_cell.length_b   1.000
_cell.length_c   1.000
_cell.angle_alpha   90.00
_cell.angle_beta   90.00
_cell.angle_gamma   90.00
#
_symmetry.space_group_name_H-M   'P 1'
#
loop_
_entity.id
_entity.type
_entity.pdbx_description
1 polymer ?
#
loop_
_entity_poly.entity_id
_entity_poly.type
_entity_poly.pdbx_seq_one_letter_code
_entity_poly.pdbx_strand_id
1 'polypeptide(L)'
;RVTVLGAACGQRELFLKAIDADPLFGRAYSDLGTVLSLEGGGVVSIAGKRFGEQALYVKAIELDPALGLAHENLADLLAEGDRISVAGEALGREELQRRARRLLGEDEKSE
;
A
#
# COMPACT_ATOMS: atom_id res chain seq x y z
N ARG A 1 6.85 -17.25 -10.58
CA ARG A 1 6.36 -16.72 -11.88
C ARG A 1 5.13 -17.53 -12.26
N VAL A 2 4.05 -16.89 -12.68
CA VAL A 2 2.81 -17.55 -13.11
C VAL A 2 2.48 -17.06 -14.52
N THR A 3 1.95 -17.93 -15.36
CA THR A 3 1.56 -17.56 -16.73
C THR A 3 0.15 -17.00 -16.74
N VAL A 4 -0.02 -15.75 -17.15
CA VAL A 4 -1.34 -15.10 -17.32
C VAL A 4 -1.45 -14.62 -18.75
N LEU A 5 -2.46 -15.10 -19.49
CA LEU A 5 -2.68 -14.83 -20.92
C LEU A 5 -1.43 -15.14 -21.80
N GLY A 6 -0.73 -16.24 -21.50
CA GLY A 6 0.42 -16.70 -22.28
C GLY A 6 1.75 -15.98 -21.98
N ALA A 7 1.76 -14.99 -21.08
CA ALA A 7 2.99 -14.31 -20.64
C ALA A 7 3.36 -14.69 -19.20
N ALA A 8 4.63 -15.01 -18.96
CA ALA A 8 5.16 -15.19 -17.62
C ALA A 8 5.17 -13.82 -16.90
N CYS A 9 4.31 -13.67 -15.90
CA CYS A 9 4.21 -12.45 -15.10
C CYS A 9 4.86 -12.68 -13.73
N GLY A 10 5.63 -11.68 -13.26
CA GLY A 10 6.04 -11.56 -11.86
C GLY A 10 4.91 -10.96 -11.02
N GLN A 11 5.12 -10.88 -9.71
CA GLN A 11 4.12 -10.32 -8.79
C GLN A 11 3.80 -8.86 -9.14
N ARG A 12 4.85 -8.06 -9.44
CA ARG A 12 4.73 -6.66 -9.86
C ARG A 12 3.80 -6.51 -11.07
N GLU A 13 4.00 -7.28 -12.14
CA GLU A 13 3.17 -7.19 -13.34
C GLU A 13 1.73 -7.64 -13.12
N LEU A 14 1.51 -8.60 -12.21
CA LEU A 14 0.16 -9.05 -11.87
C LEU A 14 -0.64 -7.96 -11.14
N PHE A 15 -0.03 -7.26 -10.18
CA PHE A 15 -0.71 -6.16 -9.49
C PHE A 15 -0.92 -4.95 -10.40
N LEU A 16 0.02 -4.66 -11.31
CA LEU A 16 -0.20 -3.63 -12.35
C LEU A 16 -1.41 -3.97 -13.24
N LYS A 17 -1.52 -5.23 -13.70
CA LYS A 17 -2.68 -5.68 -14.46
C LYS A 17 -3.99 -5.61 -13.66
N ALA A 18 -3.94 -5.91 -12.36
CA ALA A 18 -5.11 -5.79 -11.50
C ALA A 18 -5.57 -4.32 -11.39
N ILE A 19 -4.62 -3.39 -11.25
CA ILE A 19 -4.91 -1.94 -11.22
C ILE A 19 -5.42 -1.44 -12.57
N ASP A 20 -4.87 -1.91 -13.69
CA ASP A 20 -5.36 -1.55 -15.02
C ASP A 20 -6.80 -2.06 -15.26
N ALA A 21 -7.14 -3.22 -14.71
CA ALA A 21 -8.48 -3.80 -14.81
C ALA A 21 -9.49 -3.12 -13.86
N ASP A 22 -9.06 -2.78 -12.64
CA ASP A 22 -9.86 -2.04 -11.66
C ASP A 22 -8.98 -1.00 -10.92
N PRO A 23 -9.01 0.27 -11.37
CA PRO A 23 -8.25 1.34 -10.74
C PRO A 23 -8.72 1.70 -9.32
N LEU A 24 -9.85 1.16 -8.87
CA LEU A 24 -10.37 1.37 -7.52
C LEU A 24 -10.00 0.23 -6.57
N PHE A 25 -9.29 -0.78 -7.04
CA PHE A 25 -8.90 -1.92 -6.22
C PHE A 25 -7.72 -1.59 -5.29
N GLY A 26 -8.02 -0.95 -4.15
CA GLY A 26 -7.03 -0.47 -3.18
C GLY A 26 -6.03 -1.53 -2.72
N ARG A 27 -6.46 -2.79 -2.58
CA ARG A 27 -5.58 -3.89 -2.17
C ARG A 27 -4.43 -4.12 -3.16
N ALA A 28 -4.67 -3.98 -4.47
CA ALA A 28 -3.61 -4.14 -5.47
C ALA A 28 -2.54 -3.05 -5.38
N TYR A 29 -2.92 -1.81 -5.01
CA TYR A 29 -1.95 -0.76 -4.73
C TYR A 29 -1.10 -1.11 -3.50
N SER A 30 -1.72 -1.57 -2.41
CA SER A 30 -1.01 -1.99 -1.20
C SER A 30 -0.03 -3.13 -1.50
N ASP A 31 -0.48 -4.19 -2.18
CA ASP A 31 0.37 -5.34 -2.47
C ASP A 31 1.50 -4.99 -3.45
N LEU A 32 1.26 -4.10 -4.42
CA LEU A 32 2.31 -3.57 -5.29
C LEU A 32 3.36 -2.77 -4.51
N GLY A 33 2.95 -1.99 -3.50
CA GLY A 33 3.85 -1.31 -2.57
C GLY A 33 4.76 -2.31 -1.87
N THR A 34 4.20 -3.40 -1.34
CA THR A 34 4.96 -4.46 -0.67
C THR A 34 5.94 -5.14 -1.61
N VAL A 35 5.55 -5.39 -2.88
CA VAL A 35 6.48 -5.93 -3.88
C VAL A 35 7.67 -4.99 -4.09
N LEU A 36 7.43 -3.68 -4.23
CA LEU A 36 8.53 -2.72 -4.38
C LEU A 36 9.45 -2.72 -3.15
N SER A 37 8.91 -2.74 -1.93
CA SER A 37 9.71 -2.83 -0.70
C SER A 37 10.60 -4.07 -0.67
N LEU A 38 10.05 -5.24 -1.02
CA LEU A 38 10.81 -6.49 -1.08
C LEU A 38 11.90 -6.49 -2.15
N GLU A 39 11.74 -5.68 -3.19
CA GLU A 39 12.72 -5.50 -4.27
C GLU A 39 13.78 -4.42 -3.94
N GLY A 40 13.75 -3.83 -2.75
CA GLY A 40 14.67 -2.79 -2.31
C GLY A 40 14.24 -1.37 -2.71
N GLY A 41 12.94 -1.18 -2.95
CA GLY A 41 12.31 0.07 -3.37
C GLY A 41 12.13 0.18 -4.88
N GLY A 42 11.63 1.32 -5.32
CA GLY A 42 11.48 1.62 -6.75
C GLY A 42 10.32 2.53 -7.08
N VAL A 43 10.06 2.67 -8.38
CA VAL A 43 8.95 3.47 -8.91
C VAL A 43 8.31 2.74 -10.06
N VAL A 44 6.98 2.73 -10.07
CA VAL A 44 6.14 2.23 -11.17
C VAL A 44 5.36 3.37 -11.82
N SER A 45 4.89 3.15 -13.05
CA SER A 45 4.01 4.07 -13.75
C SER A 45 2.61 3.46 -13.83
N ILE A 46 1.60 4.17 -13.32
CA ILE A 46 0.18 3.76 -13.37
C ILE A 46 -0.59 4.93 -13.97
N ALA A 47 -1.27 4.70 -15.09
CA ALA A 47 -2.00 5.75 -15.83
C ALA A 47 -1.16 7.02 -16.10
N GLY A 48 0.14 6.85 -16.41
CA GLY A 48 1.06 7.95 -16.68
C GLY A 48 1.59 8.71 -15.46
N LYS A 49 1.20 8.31 -14.24
CA LYS A 49 1.70 8.87 -12.98
C LYS A 49 2.72 7.94 -12.34
N ARG A 50 3.76 8.53 -11.75
CA ARG A 50 4.82 7.80 -11.04
C ARG A 50 4.40 7.54 -9.60
N PHE A 51 4.50 6.29 -9.16
CA PHE A 51 4.23 5.87 -7.80
C PHE A 51 5.45 5.18 -7.20
N GLY A 52 5.95 5.69 -6.08
CA GLY A 52 6.82 4.96 -5.17
C GLY A 52 6.01 4.25 -4.08
N GLU A 53 6.67 3.56 -3.16
CA GLU A 53 6.03 2.74 -2.12
C GLU A 53 5.04 3.54 -1.26
N GLN A 54 5.47 4.67 -0.70
CA GLN A 54 4.59 5.54 0.11
C GLN A 54 3.35 5.97 -0.66
N ALA A 55 3.51 6.38 -1.93
CA ALA A 55 2.39 6.81 -2.76
C ALA A 55 1.41 5.67 -3.07
N LEU A 56 1.90 4.43 -3.20
CA LEU A 56 1.05 3.25 -3.37
C LEU A 56 0.22 2.96 -2.12
N TYR A 57 0.84 2.97 -0.93
CA TYR A 57 0.10 2.77 0.31
C TYR A 57 -0.88 3.90 0.61
N VAL A 58 -0.50 5.16 0.36
CA VAL A 58 -1.43 6.30 0.45
C VAL A 58 -2.63 6.08 -0.47
N LYS A 59 -2.38 5.69 -1.73
CA LYS A 59 -3.46 5.44 -2.68
C LYS A 59 -4.36 4.28 -2.25
N ALA A 60 -3.78 3.22 -1.68
CA ALA A 60 -4.52 2.11 -1.13
C ALA A 60 -5.46 2.55 0.01
N ILE A 61 -4.97 3.36 0.95
CA ILE A 61 -5.75 3.89 2.08
C ILE A 61 -6.86 4.85 1.60
N GLU A 62 -6.58 5.68 0.58
CA GLU A 62 -7.59 6.56 -0.01
C GLU A 62 -8.75 5.79 -0.66
N LEU A 63 -8.46 4.63 -1.26
CA LEU A 63 -9.45 3.78 -1.92
C LEU A 63 -10.19 2.89 -0.92
N ASP A 64 -9.48 2.35 0.06
CA ASP A 64 -10.03 1.52 1.13
C ASP A 64 -9.35 1.86 2.48
N PRO A 65 -9.97 2.74 3.27
CA PRO A 65 -9.45 3.14 4.57
C PRO A 65 -9.34 2.00 5.60
N ALA A 66 -10.00 0.86 5.36
CA ALA A 66 -10.02 -0.29 6.27
C ALA A 66 -8.85 -1.26 6.05
N LEU A 67 -7.97 -1.00 5.07
CA LEU A 67 -6.77 -1.82 4.84
C LEU A 67 -5.72 -1.58 5.93
N GLY A 68 -5.85 -2.29 7.06
CA GLY A 68 -4.94 -2.19 8.22
C GLY A 68 -3.45 -2.35 7.83
N LEU A 69 -3.13 -3.32 6.97
CA LEU A 69 -1.77 -3.55 6.48
C LEU A 69 -1.21 -2.36 5.66
N ALA A 70 -2.05 -1.59 4.97
CA ALA A 70 -1.58 -0.41 4.24
C ALA A 70 -1.18 0.71 5.20
N HIS A 71 -1.90 0.88 6.31
CA HIS A 71 -1.51 1.81 7.38
C HIS A 71 -0.21 1.39 8.05
N GLU A 72 -0.07 0.10 8.37
CA GLU A 72 1.14 -0.46 8.98
C GLU A 72 2.37 -0.25 8.08
N ASN A 73 2.29 -0.71 6.83
CA ASN A 73 3.40 -0.58 5.88
C ASN A 73 3.75 0.88 5.59
N LEU A 74 2.75 1.78 5.54
CA LEU A 74 3.04 3.21 5.38
C LEU A 74 3.75 3.77 6.62
N ALA A 75 3.36 3.36 7.82
CA ALA A 75 4.00 3.80 9.05
C ALA A 75 5.47 3.36 9.14
N ASP A 76 5.78 2.14 8.68
CA ASP A 76 7.15 1.60 8.67
C ASP A 76 8.08 2.35 7.69
N LEU A 77 7.51 3.06 6.71
CA LEU A 77 8.26 3.92 5.79
C LEU A 77 8.44 5.36 6.27
N LEU A 78 7.89 5.74 7.42
CA LEU A 78 8.04 7.09 7.98
C LEU A 78 9.08 7.10 9.10
N ALA A 79 9.96 8.10 9.08
CA ALA A 79 10.83 8.35 10.22
C ALA A 79 10.03 8.99 11.38
N GLU A 80 10.64 9.01 12.56
CA GLU A 80 10.03 9.66 13.72
C GLU A 80 9.86 11.16 13.47
N GLY A 81 8.65 11.68 13.71
CA GLY A 81 8.30 13.08 13.45
C GLY A 81 7.91 13.42 12.01
N ASP A 82 8.11 12.52 11.05
CA ASP A 82 7.64 12.72 9.68
C ASP A 82 6.11 12.68 9.60
N ARG A 83 5.55 13.48 8.68
CA ARG A 83 4.12 13.48 8.38
C ARG A 83 3.88 13.33 6.89
N ILE A 84 2.85 12.55 6.55
CA ILE A 84 2.40 12.35 5.17
C ILE A 84 0.92 12.68 5.04
N SER A 85 0.53 13.25 3.89
CA SER A 85 -0.89 13.53 3.61
C SER A 85 -1.57 12.27 3.10
N VAL A 86 -2.63 11.85 3.79
CA VAL A 86 -3.48 10.72 3.44
C VAL A 86 -4.93 11.20 3.45
N ALA A 87 -5.61 11.15 2.31
CA ALA A 87 -7.00 11.63 2.18
C ALA A 87 -7.23 13.06 2.73
N GLY A 88 -6.23 13.94 2.60
CA GLY A 88 -6.29 15.33 3.09
C GLY A 88 -5.91 15.53 4.56
N GLU A 89 -5.64 14.46 5.31
CA GLU A 89 -5.17 14.51 6.69
C GLU A 89 -3.65 14.29 6.75
N ALA A 90 -2.93 15.15 7.48
CA ALA A 90 -1.51 14.92 7.73
C ALA A 90 -1.36 13.92 8.88
N LEU A 91 -0.88 12.71 8.59
CA LEU A 91 -0.68 11.62 9.56
C LEU A 91 0.81 11.38 9.81
N GLY A 92 1.17 11.17 11.08
CA GLY A 92 2.49 10.67 11.45
C GLY A 92 2.50 9.15 11.63
N ARG A 93 3.69 8.61 11.90
CA ARG A 93 3.93 7.18 12.14
C ARG A 93 3.01 6.60 13.22
N GLU A 94 2.93 7.24 14.39
CA GLU A 94 2.12 6.74 15.50
C GLU A 94 0.62 6.73 15.19
N GLU A 95 0.11 7.74 14.48
CA GLU A 95 -1.30 7.79 14.05
C GLU A 95 -1.63 6.60 13.14
N LEU A 96 -0.76 6.31 12.18
CA LEU A 96 -0.93 5.19 11.25
C LEU A 96 -0.84 3.84 11.98
N GLN A 97 0.11 3.66 12.90
CA GLN A 97 0.22 2.45 13.72
C GLN A 97 -1.02 2.20 14.57
N ARG A 98 -1.57 3.26 15.20
CA ARG A 98 -2.82 3.14 15.97
C ARG A 98 -3.99 2.73 15.07
N ARG A 99 -4.08 3.27 13.86
CA ARG A 99 -5.11 2.86 12.89
C ARG A 99 -4.94 1.40 12.46
N ALA A 100 -3.70 0.99 12.18
CA ALA A 100 -3.39 -0.38 11.80
C ALA A 100 -3.82 -1.38 12.88
N ARG A 101 -3.39 -1.20 14.13
CA ARG A 101 -3.72 -2.10 15.26
C ARG A 101 -5.22 -2.28 15.45
N ARG A 102 -5.97 -1.17 15.39
CA ARG A 102 -7.43 -1.18 15.48
C ARG A 102 -8.07 -1.97 14.34
N LEU A 103 -7.59 -1.78 13.11
CA LEU A 103 -8.14 -2.44 11.92
C LEU A 103 -7.75 -3.92 11.84
N LEU A 104 -6.61 -4.31 12.42
CA LEU A 104 -6.11 -5.68 12.45
C LEU A 104 -6.61 -6.49 13.67
N GLY A 105 -7.37 -5.87 14.58
CA GLY A 105 -7.90 -6.53 15.77
C GLY A 105 -6.83 -6.88 16.81
N GLU A 106 -5.73 -6.11 16.84
CA GLU A 106 -4.61 -6.37 17.74
C GLU A 106 -4.83 -5.80 19.14
N ASP A 107 -5.69 -4.79 19.26
CA ASP A 107 -6.02 -4.16 20.55
C ASP A 107 -6.96 -5.02 21.42
N GLU A 108 -7.69 -5.97 20.84
CA GLU A 108 -8.68 -6.83 21.54
C GLU A 108 -8.05 -8.05 22.24
N LYS A 109 -6.74 -8.31 22.07
CA LYS A 109 -6.06 -9.48 22.66
C LYS A 109 -5.55 -9.28 24.09
N SER A 110 -6.06 -8.28 24.80
CA SER A 110 -5.64 -7.95 26.17
C SER A 110 -6.75 -8.25 27.19
N GLU A 111 -7.19 -9.49 27.31
CA GLU A 111 -7.99 -10.00 28.45
C GLU A 111 -7.54 -11.39 28.88
#